data_AF-A0A453MDD6-F1
#
_entry.id   AF-A0A453MDD6-F1
#
_cell.length_a   1.000
_cell.length_b   1.000
_cell.length_c   1.000
_cell.angle_alpha   90.00
_cell.angle_beta   90.00
_cell.angle_gamma   90.00
#
_symmetry.space_group_name_H-M   'P 1'
#
loop_
_entity.id
_entity.type
_entity.pdbx_description
1 polymer ?
#
loop_
_entity_poly.entity_id
_entity_poly.type
_entity_poly.pdbx_seq_one_letter_code
_entity_poly.pdbx_strand_id
1 'polypeptide(L)'
;NKRRHCANSHLSSSQYCGNHSPESSSDSRRRVPCPVDPSHTVFEENLEAHVGKCPFRKHADALAAQPYYSKGINSGGGEAGVAAVTSAAKRASVHKLSEEEFWALVAKIRSAHTAAAVQMRESYIAPDACDKWMKGQVDRKVPYQEKHVVQQVSIVGNMETFGLLPRGGAEDAMKEIAVKTAPAVVEFGAGRGYLTQMLADCYGIKNIFLVERRSYKLKADRSLRQNEGVKLERLRIDIEDLNLHGVKALSGSPYLAIGKHLCGPATVHRYDHNVLSS
;
A
#
# COMPACT_ATOMS: atom_id res chain seq x y z
N ASN A 1 18.34 11.07 0.64
CA ASN A 1 18.01 11.97 -0.49
C ASN A 1 18.55 11.42 -1.80
N LYS A 2 17.68 11.00 -2.72
CA LYS A 2 18.09 10.61 -4.09
C LYS A 2 18.31 11.91 -4.86
N ARG A 3 19.56 12.24 -5.26
CA ARG A 3 19.97 13.44 -6.02
C ARG A 3 19.30 13.49 -7.40
N ARG A 4 17.99 13.71 -7.45
CA ARG A 4 17.19 13.77 -8.68
C ARG A 4 16.90 15.22 -9.00
N HIS A 5 17.32 15.67 -10.18
CA HIS A 5 16.98 16.98 -10.69
C HIS A 5 15.49 17.04 -11.08
N CYS A 6 14.88 18.21 -10.93
CA CYS A 6 13.52 18.46 -11.39
C CYS A 6 13.46 18.39 -12.92
N ALA A 7 12.39 17.80 -13.48
CA ALA A 7 12.19 17.70 -14.92
C ALA A 7 11.61 18.98 -15.55
N ASN A 8 11.16 19.94 -14.74
CA ASN A 8 10.64 21.20 -15.25
C ASN A 8 11.78 22.11 -15.67
N SER A 9 11.60 22.83 -16.77
CA SER A 9 12.55 23.84 -17.23
C SER A 9 12.83 24.89 -16.15
N HIS A 10 14.08 25.30 -16.06
CA HIS A 10 14.50 26.41 -15.22
C HIS A 10 13.92 27.72 -15.74
N LEU A 11 13.72 28.69 -14.86
CA LEU A 11 13.34 30.04 -15.27
C LEU A 11 14.51 30.72 -15.98
N SER A 12 14.26 31.63 -16.91
CA SER A 12 15.33 32.34 -17.64
C SER A 12 16.31 33.09 -16.72
N SER A 13 15.86 33.47 -15.53
CA SER A 13 16.64 34.19 -14.51
C SER A 13 17.13 33.33 -13.34
N SER A 14 16.94 32.01 -13.36
CA SER A 14 17.26 31.14 -12.20
C SER A 14 17.70 29.75 -12.64
N GLN A 15 18.57 29.10 -11.87
CA GLN A 15 18.90 27.68 -12.05
C GLN A 15 17.77 26.73 -11.61
N TYR A 16 16.70 27.28 -11.02
CA TYR A 16 15.57 26.53 -10.50
C TYR A 16 14.33 26.75 -11.37
N CYS A 17 13.45 25.75 -11.42
CA CYS A 17 12.12 25.92 -12.01
C CYS A 17 11.22 26.71 -11.06
N GLY A 18 10.15 27.33 -11.58
CA GLY A 18 9.23 28.14 -10.75
C GLY A 18 8.56 27.41 -9.58
N ASN A 19 8.63 26.07 -9.52
CA ASN A 19 8.11 25.26 -8.41
C ASN A 19 9.17 24.88 -7.36
N HIS A 20 10.46 25.10 -7.64
CA HIS A 20 11.57 24.68 -6.77
C HIS A 20 12.62 25.79 -6.56
N SER A 21 12.21 27.06 -6.59
CA SER A 21 13.10 28.17 -6.23
C SER A 21 13.45 28.14 -4.73
N PRO A 22 14.73 28.27 -4.36
CA PRO A 22 15.14 28.40 -2.96
C PRO A 22 14.63 29.72 -2.38
N GLU A 23 14.42 29.74 -1.06
CA GLU A 23 13.99 30.94 -0.31
C GLU A 23 14.94 32.13 -0.48
N SER A 24 16.20 31.87 -0.87
CA SER A 24 17.23 32.87 -1.15
C SER A 24 17.21 33.44 -2.58
N SER A 25 16.26 33.04 -3.43
CA SER A 25 16.10 33.60 -4.77
C SER A 25 15.46 34.99 -4.70
N SER A 26 15.78 35.89 -5.64
CA SER A 26 15.28 37.27 -5.70
C SER A 26 13.76 37.40 -5.91
N ASP A 27 13.04 36.29 -5.94
CA ASP A 27 11.59 36.23 -6.03
C ASP A 27 11.02 36.32 -4.60
N SER A 28 10.65 37.52 -4.20
CA SER A 28 10.14 37.86 -2.85
C SER A 28 8.78 37.25 -2.51
N ARG A 29 8.19 36.45 -3.41
CA ARG A 29 6.90 35.79 -3.19
C ARG A 29 7.02 34.57 -2.28
N ARG A 30 6.43 34.68 -1.10
CA ARG A 30 6.41 33.62 -0.09
C ARG A 30 5.61 32.41 -0.59
N ARG A 31 6.19 31.22 -0.45
CA ARG A 31 5.51 29.94 -0.73
C ARG A 31 5.13 29.27 0.58
N VAL A 32 3.91 28.77 0.66
CA VAL A 32 3.38 28.04 1.80
C VAL A 32 2.97 26.62 1.38
N PRO A 33 3.07 25.63 2.28
CA PRO A 33 2.52 24.30 2.03
C PRO A 33 1.02 24.38 1.74
N CYS A 34 0.54 23.58 0.79
CA CYS A 34 -0.90 23.49 0.56
C CYS A 34 -1.60 22.90 1.80
N PRO A 35 -2.71 23.49 2.27
CA PRO A 35 -3.43 23.04 3.46
C PRO A 35 -4.17 21.73 3.23
N VAL A 36 -4.39 21.34 1.97
CA VAL A 36 -5.04 20.07 1.60
C VAL A 36 -4.04 18.92 1.52
N ASP A 37 -2.85 19.17 0.97
CA ASP A 37 -1.76 18.18 0.92
C ASP A 37 -0.41 18.91 1.03
N PRO A 38 0.34 18.76 2.14
CA PRO A 38 1.58 19.50 2.36
C PRO A 38 2.76 18.97 1.52
N SER A 39 2.56 18.00 0.61
CA SER A 39 3.62 17.50 -0.26
C SER A 39 3.96 18.46 -1.41
N HIS A 40 3.10 19.46 -1.64
CA HIS A 40 3.38 20.57 -2.55
C HIS A 40 3.15 21.92 -1.88
N THR A 41 3.78 22.94 -2.46
CA THR A 41 3.72 24.33 -2.00
C THR A 41 3.13 25.23 -3.09
N VAL A 42 2.54 26.33 -2.67
CA VAL A 42 1.92 27.34 -3.54
C VAL A 42 2.32 28.73 -3.05
N PHE A 43 2.26 29.72 -3.94
CA PHE A 43 2.43 31.10 -3.51
C PHE A 43 1.31 31.48 -2.54
N GLU A 44 1.66 32.15 -1.45
CA GLU A 44 0.73 32.55 -0.39
C GLU A 44 -0.43 33.38 -0.96
N GLU A 45 -0.13 34.33 -1.85
CA GLU A 45 -1.10 35.15 -2.57
C GLU A 45 -2.09 34.36 -3.45
N ASN A 46 -1.73 33.14 -3.86
CA ASN A 46 -2.52 32.29 -4.74
C ASN A 46 -3.18 31.12 -3.99
N LEU A 47 -3.07 31.09 -2.66
CA LEU A 47 -3.49 29.96 -1.83
C LEU A 47 -4.99 29.67 -1.97
N GLU A 48 -5.82 30.69 -1.85
CA GLU A 48 -7.28 30.56 -1.91
C GLU A 48 -7.74 30.03 -3.29
N ALA A 49 -7.27 30.68 -4.36
CA ALA A 49 -7.54 30.26 -5.74
C ALA A 49 -6.98 28.85 -6.04
N HIS A 50 -5.86 28.47 -5.41
CA HIS A 50 -5.31 27.12 -5.55
C HIS A 50 -6.21 26.06 -4.90
N VAL A 51 -6.69 26.28 -3.67
CA VAL A 51 -7.46 25.27 -2.93
C VAL A 51 -8.69 24.81 -3.74
N GLY A 52 -9.39 25.74 -4.40
CA GLY A 52 -10.54 25.41 -5.24
C GLY A 52 -10.21 24.57 -6.49
N LYS A 53 -8.99 24.69 -7.04
CA LYS A 53 -8.53 23.92 -8.22
C LYS A 53 -7.57 22.79 -7.88
N CYS A 54 -7.27 22.57 -6.60
CA CYS A 54 -6.28 21.60 -6.16
C CYS A 54 -6.74 20.19 -6.53
N PRO A 55 -5.94 19.41 -7.31
CA PRO A 55 -6.30 18.04 -7.65
C PRO A 55 -6.47 17.15 -6.41
N PHE A 56 -5.67 17.36 -5.36
CA PHE A 56 -5.79 16.62 -4.11
C PHE A 56 -7.09 16.93 -3.37
N ARG A 57 -7.61 18.16 -3.46
CA ARG A 57 -8.92 18.50 -2.90
C ARG A 57 -10.03 17.75 -3.62
N LYS A 58 -10.04 17.81 -4.95
CA LYS A 58 -11.01 17.07 -5.77
C LYS A 58 -10.97 15.56 -5.49
N HIS A 59 -9.77 15.00 -5.31
CA HIS A 59 -9.62 13.60 -4.93
C HIS A 59 -10.16 13.30 -3.52
N ALA A 60 -9.90 14.18 -2.54
CA ALA A 60 -10.41 14.02 -1.18
C ALA A 60 -11.94 14.10 -1.14
N ASP A 61 -12.54 15.06 -1.84
CA ASP A 61 -13.99 15.21 -1.92
C ASP A 61 -14.63 13.98 -2.62
N ALA A 62 -14.03 13.52 -3.73
CA ALA A 62 -14.50 12.32 -4.43
C ALA A 62 -14.36 11.04 -3.60
N LEU A 63 -13.31 10.93 -2.78
CA LEU A 63 -13.11 9.83 -1.84
C LEU A 63 -14.13 9.88 -0.70
N ALA A 64 -14.36 11.06 -0.13
CA ALA A 64 -15.33 11.26 0.96
C ALA A 64 -16.77 10.91 0.53
N ALA A 65 -17.08 11.02 -0.76
CA ALA A 65 -18.36 10.59 -1.33
C ALA A 65 -18.47 9.08 -1.57
N GLN A 66 -17.40 8.30 -1.39
CA GLN A 66 -17.43 6.86 -1.62
C GLN A 66 -18.09 6.12 -0.45
N PRO A 67 -18.91 5.09 -0.72
CA PRO A 67 -19.56 4.30 0.33
C PRO A 67 -18.58 3.50 1.20
N TYR A 68 -17.38 3.24 0.68
CA TYR A 68 -16.31 2.53 1.40
C TYR A 68 -15.38 3.46 2.17
N TYR A 69 -15.62 4.77 2.19
CA TYR A 69 -14.85 5.70 3.00
C TYR A 69 -15.50 5.93 4.36
N SER A 70 -14.76 5.64 5.42
CA SER A 70 -15.14 5.92 6.80
C SER A 70 -13.91 6.37 7.57
N LYS A 71 -13.81 7.67 7.82
CA LYS A 71 -12.61 8.28 8.37
C LYS A 71 -12.21 7.62 9.70
N GLY A 72 -11.00 7.09 9.76
CA GLY A 72 -10.38 6.53 10.94
C GLY A 72 -10.97 5.21 11.45
N ILE A 73 -11.84 4.53 10.69
CA ILE A 73 -12.51 3.31 11.13
C ILE A 73 -11.53 2.20 11.56
N ASN A 74 -10.36 2.12 10.91
CA ASN A 74 -9.32 1.14 11.21
C ASN A 74 -8.13 1.74 11.96
N SER A 75 -8.24 2.96 12.50
CA SER A 75 -7.10 3.61 13.17
C SER A 75 -6.70 2.96 14.51
N GLY A 76 -7.48 1.99 14.98
CA GLY A 76 -7.43 1.48 16.35
C GLY A 76 -7.93 2.58 17.28
N GLY A 77 -9.01 2.34 18.03
CA GLY A 77 -9.60 3.34 18.91
C GLY A 77 -8.55 3.95 19.84
N GLY A 78 -8.04 5.13 19.47
CA GLY A 78 -7.29 5.96 20.39
C GLY A 78 -8.28 6.43 21.44
N GLU A 79 -7.90 6.34 22.72
CA GLU A 79 -8.65 7.02 23.77
C GLU A 79 -8.96 8.46 23.31
N ALA A 80 -10.22 8.85 23.42
CA ALA A 80 -10.70 10.16 23.00
C ALA A 80 -9.82 11.24 23.68
N GLY A 81 -8.94 11.88 22.90
CA GLY A 81 -8.03 12.92 23.40
C GLY A 81 -6.55 12.77 23.03
N VAL A 82 -6.09 11.60 22.55
CA VAL A 82 -4.71 11.45 22.08
C VAL A 82 -4.63 11.84 20.60
N ALA A 83 -4.02 12.99 20.30
CA ALA A 83 -3.80 13.43 18.93
C ALA A 83 -3.09 12.34 18.11
N ALA A 84 -3.63 12.02 16.92
CA ALA A 84 -3.07 11.01 16.02
C ALA A 84 -1.58 11.31 15.75
N VAL A 85 -0.69 10.46 16.28
CA VAL A 85 0.75 10.68 16.17
C VAL A 85 1.18 10.41 14.73
N THR A 86 1.42 11.47 13.96
CA THR A 86 1.80 11.35 12.55
C THR A 86 3.16 10.65 12.39
N SER A 87 3.40 10.03 11.23
CA SER A 87 4.71 9.44 10.92
C SER A 87 5.86 10.46 10.99
N ALA A 88 5.58 11.74 10.69
CA ALA A 88 6.55 12.82 10.81
C ALA A 88 6.86 13.13 12.27
N ALA A 89 5.84 13.19 13.13
CA ALA A 89 6.02 13.36 14.57
C ALA A 89 6.81 12.20 15.18
N LYS A 90 6.51 10.94 14.82
CA LYS A 90 7.28 9.76 15.27
C LYS A 90 8.76 9.87 14.91
N ARG A 91 9.07 10.22 13.67
CA ARG A 91 10.47 10.41 13.22
C ARG A 91 11.14 11.56 13.97
N ALA A 92 10.45 12.68 14.14
CA ALA A 92 10.99 13.83 14.87
C ALA A 92 11.30 13.46 16.32
N SER A 93 10.46 12.68 16.99
CA SER A 93 10.73 12.19 18.35
C SER A 93 11.98 11.30 18.39
N VAL A 94 12.14 10.38 17.45
CA VAL A 94 13.33 9.52 17.38
C VAL A 94 14.59 10.35 17.10
N HIS A 95 14.52 11.33 16.20
CA HIS A 95 15.66 12.20 15.88
C HIS A 95 16.05 13.18 17.01
N LYS A 96 15.16 13.40 17.98
CA LYS A 96 15.42 14.27 19.13
C LYS A 96 16.08 13.54 20.30
N LEU A 97 16.16 12.20 20.25
CA LEU A 97 16.79 11.43 21.31
C LEU A 97 18.28 11.76 21.39
N SER A 98 18.78 11.94 22.60
CA SER A 98 20.21 11.84 22.90
C SER A 98 20.74 10.43 22.61
N GLU A 99 22.07 10.29 22.58
CA GLU A 99 22.69 8.99 22.38
C GLU A 99 22.31 8.00 23.51
N GLU A 100 22.30 8.46 24.76
CA GLU A 100 21.93 7.66 25.92
C GLU A 100 20.46 7.19 25.84
N GLU A 101 19.54 8.10 25.51
CA GLU A 101 18.12 7.76 25.36
C GLU A 101 17.87 6.81 24.19
N PHE A 102 18.60 6.98 23.09
CA PHE A 102 18.52 6.09 21.95
C PHE A 102 18.96 4.68 22.32
N TRP A 103 20.07 4.52 23.02
CA TRP A 103 20.54 3.21 23.49
C TRP A 103 19.60 2.59 24.53
N ALA A 104 19.00 3.38 25.42
CA ALA A 104 17.97 2.92 26.34
C ALA A 104 16.73 2.38 25.58
N LEU A 105 16.30 3.07 24.51
CA LEU A 105 15.22 2.61 23.64
C LEU A 105 15.58 1.29 22.95
N VAL A 106 16.79 1.17 22.41
CA VAL A 106 17.28 -0.07 21.77
C VAL A 106 17.28 -1.24 22.77
N ALA A 107 17.77 -1.01 24.00
CA ALA A 107 17.76 -2.02 25.06
C ALA A 107 16.33 -2.47 25.39
N LYS A 108 15.38 -1.54 25.48
CA LYS A 108 13.96 -1.83 25.69
C LYS A 108 13.37 -2.67 24.54
N ILE A 109 13.66 -2.33 23.28
CA ILE A 109 13.22 -3.10 22.12
C ILE A 109 13.78 -4.54 22.17
N ARG A 110 15.08 -4.70 22.46
CA ARG A 110 15.72 -6.02 22.59
C ARG A 110 15.12 -6.84 23.72
N SER A 111 14.86 -6.21 24.87
CA SER A 111 14.21 -6.86 26.00
C SER A 111 12.81 -7.34 25.64
N ALA A 112 12.00 -6.49 24.99
CA ALA A 112 10.65 -6.84 24.55
C ALA A 112 10.67 -7.98 23.50
N HIS A 113 11.59 -7.92 22.54
CA HIS A 113 11.78 -8.98 21.55
C HIS A 113 12.14 -10.33 22.21
N THR A 114 13.06 -10.31 23.16
CA THR A 114 13.49 -11.51 23.89
C THR A 114 12.35 -12.07 24.74
N ALA A 115 11.63 -11.20 25.45
CA ALA A 115 10.49 -11.59 26.30
C ALA A 115 9.30 -12.14 25.50
N ALA A 116 9.06 -11.63 24.28
CA ALA A 116 8.01 -12.13 23.41
C ALA A 116 8.27 -13.57 22.94
N ALA A 117 9.54 -14.03 22.95
CA ALA A 117 9.98 -15.38 22.62
C ALA A 117 9.35 -15.95 21.33
N VAL A 118 9.02 -15.09 20.37
CA VAL A 118 8.37 -15.50 19.12
C VAL A 118 9.41 -16.23 18.28
N GLN A 119 9.28 -17.55 18.18
CA GLN A 119 10.07 -18.33 17.23
C GLN A 119 9.66 -17.92 15.81
N MET A 120 10.46 -17.05 15.19
CA MET A 120 10.31 -16.73 13.77
C MET A 120 10.84 -17.91 12.96
N ARG A 121 9.93 -18.69 12.37
CA ARG A 121 10.30 -19.75 11.45
C ARG A 121 10.54 -19.15 10.07
N GLU A 122 11.73 -19.39 9.53
CA GLU A 122 11.97 -19.11 8.11
C GLU A 122 11.20 -20.13 7.28
N SER A 123 10.49 -19.64 6.26
CA SER A 123 9.78 -20.49 5.32
C SER A 123 10.01 -19.95 3.92
N TYR A 124 10.48 -20.84 3.04
CA TYR A 124 10.58 -20.60 1.62
C TYR A 124 9.98 -21.79 0.88
N ILE A 125 8.89 -21.54 0.17
CA ILE A 125 8.16 -22.54 -0.60
C ILE A 125 7.92 -21.95 -1.98
N ALA A 126 8.38 -22.67 -3.01
CA ALA A 126 8.23 -22.26 -4.40
C ALA A 126 7.37 -23.29 -5.13
N PRO A 127 6.08 -22.99 -5.38
CA PRO A 127 5.21 -23.88 -6.13
C PRO A 127 5.60 -23.94 -7.61
N ASP A 128 5.42 -25.12 -8.22
CA ASP A 128 5.63 -25.33 -9.66
C ASP A 128 4.75 -24.39 -10.50
N ALA A 129 3.57 -24.02 -10.00
CA ALA A 129 2.68 -23.04 -10.62
C ALA A 129 3.36 -21.67 -10.87
N CYS A 130 4.39 -21.33 -10.08
CA CYS A 130 5.14 -20.09 -10.19
C CYS A 130 6.42 -20.19 -11.05
N ASP A 131 6.69 -21.34 -11.68
CA ASP A 131 7.92 -21.57 -12.45
C ASP A 131 8.19 -20.54 -13.54
N LYS A 132 7.13 -20.11 -14.25
CA LYS A 132 7.24 -19.09 -15.30
C LYS A 132 7.78 -17.77 -14.75
N TRP A 133 7.37 -17.42 -13.53
CA TRP A 133 7.87 -16.24 -12.83
C TRP A 133 9.31 -16.43 -12.38
N MET A 134 9.64 -17.57 -11.77
CA MET A 134 11.01 -17.86 -11.32
C MET A 134 12.01 -17.86 -12.48
N LYS A 135 11.64 -18.43 -13.63
CA LYS A 135 12.46 -18.49 -14.86
C LYS A 135 12.50 -17.17 -15.64
N GLY A 136 11.80 -16.12 -15.19
CA GLY A 136 11.73 -14.84 -15.88
C GLY A 136 11.02 -14.89 -17.24
N GLN A 137 10.15 -15.89 -17.44
CA GLN A 137 9.40 -16.13 -18.67
C GLN A 137 8.04 -15.40 -18.70
N VAL A 138 7.91 -14.36 -17.88
CA VAL A 138 6.73 -13.48 -17.82
C VAL A 138 6.82 -12.37 -18.87
N ASP A 139 5.70 -11.70 -19.17
CA ASP A 139 5.68 -10.59 -20.14
C ASP A 139 6.81 -9.59 -19.84
N ARG A 140 7.64 -9.31 -20.85
CA ARG A 140 8.77 -8.37 -20.77
C ARG A 140 8.37 -6.94 -20.37
N LYS A 141 7.07 -6.62 -20.41
CA LYS A 141 6.50 -5.35 -19.92
C LYS A 141 6.39 -5.29 -18.39
N VAL A 142 6.50 -6.42 -17.70
CA VAL A 142 6.59 -6.50 -16.23
C VAL A 142 8.03 -6.15 -15.81
N PRO A 143 8.24 -5.13 -14.97
CA PRO A 143 9.54 -4.84 -14.37
C PRO A 143 9.98 -6.03 -13.51
N TYR A 144 10.84 -6.86 -14.07
CA TYR A 144 11.38 -8.04 -13.41
C TYR A 144 12.56 -7.67 -12.52
N GLN A 145 12.51 -8.09 -11.26
CA GLN A 145 13.66 -8.14 -10.37
C GLN A 145 13.58 -9.43 -9.56
N GLU A 146 14.59 -10.29 -9.71
CA GLU A 146 14.63 -11.63 -9.12
C GLU A 146 14.29 -11.63 -7.62
N LYS A 147 14.92 -10.74 -6.83
CA LYS A 147 14.63 -10.59 -5.38
C LYS A 147 13.15 -10.34 -5.06
N HIS A 148 12.43 -9.62 -5.93
CA HIS A 148 11.02 -9.32 -5.73
C HIS A 148 10.15 -10.52 -6.09
N VAL A 149 10.56 -11.28 -7.11
CA VAL A 149 9.90 -12.50 -7.56
C VAL A 149 10.07 -13.61 -6.53
N VAL A 150 11.28 -13.87 -6.06
CA VAL A 150 11.56 -14.87 -5.00
C VAL A 150 10.68 -14.63 -3.78
N GLN A 151 10.56 -13.38 -3.34
CA GLN A 151 9.70 -13.02 -2.21
C GLN A 151 8.21 -13.26 -2.49
N GLN A 152 7.74 -12.94 -3.70
CA GLN A 152 6.33 -13.17 -4.09
C GLN A 152 6.03 -14.67 -4.19
N VAL A 153 6.90 -15.44 -4.84
CA VAL A 153 6.80 -16.89 -4.95
C VAL A 153 6.73 -17.53 -3.57
N SER A 154 7.60 -17.10 -2.64
CA SER A 154 7.58 -17.59 -1.25
C SER A 154 6.25 -17.31 -0.55
N ILE A 155 5.66 -16.12 -0.73
CA ILE A 155 4.37 -15.77 -0.15
C ILE A 155 3.27 -16.68 -0.72
N VAL A 156 3.25 -16.85 -2.03
CA VAL A 156 2.27 -17.68 -2.74
C VAL A 156 2.39 -19.16 -2.34
N GLY A 157 3.60 -19.70 -2.23
CA GLY A 157 3.79 -21.08 -1.79
C GLY A 157 3.40 -21.35 -0.35
N ASN A 158 3.57 -20.36 0.54
CA ASN A 158 3.00 -20.46 1.87
C ASN A 158 1.46 -20.41 1.83
N MET A 159 0.85 -19.57 1.00
CA MET A 159 -0.62 -19.54 0.83
C MET A 159 -1.17 -20.90 0.38
N GLU A 160 -0.51 -21.56 -0.57
CA GLU A 160 -0.86 -22.92 -0.99
C GLU A 160 -0.68 -23.94 0.15
N THR A 161 0.40 -23.85 0.90
CA THR A 161 0.67 -24.73 2.05
C THR A 161 -0.36 -24.59 3.16
N PHE A 162 -0.85 -23.37 3.39
CA PHE A 162 -1.93 -23.08 4.34
C PHE A 162 -3.34 -23.40 3.79
N GLY A 163 -3.46 -23.89 2.55
CA GLY A 163 -4.74 -24.22 1.94
C GLY A 163 -5.57 -23.00 1.53
N LEU A 164 -4.95 -21.82 1.40
CA LEU A 164 -5.61 -20.62 0.91
C LEU A 164 -5.70 -20.58 -0.63
N LEU A 165 -4.87 -21.37 -1.29
CA LEU A 165 -4.85 -21.57 -2.73
C LEU A 165 -4.92 -23.07 -3.04
N PRO A 166 -5.52 -23.46 -4.18
CA PRO A 166 -5.51 -24.85 -4.62
C PRO A 166 -4.08 -25.30 -4.88
N ARG A 167 -3.78 -26.57 -4.60
CA ARG A 167 -2.48 -27.15 -4.93
C ARG A 167 -2.32 -27.25 -6.44
N GLY A 168 -1.10 -27.05 -6.95
CA GLY A 168 -0.79 -27.25 -8.37
C GLY A 168 -1.27 -26.14 -9.32
N GLY A 169 -1.84 -25.05 -8.80
CA GLY A 169 -2.17 -23.86 -9.60
C GLY A 169 -3.48 -23.96 -10.39
N ALA A 170 -3.59 -23.18 -11.47
CA ALA A 170 -4.84 -23.01 -12.23
C ALA A 170 -5.39 -24.29 -12.90
N GLU A 171 -4.53 -25.26 -13.24
CA GLU A 171 -4.96 -26.51 -13.89
C GLU A 171 -5.66 -27.48 -12.90
N ASP A 172 -5.18 -27.53 -11.66
CA ASP A 172 -5.79 -28.32 -10.58
C ASP A 172 -6.94 -27.58 -9.90
N ALA A 173 -6.91 -26.24 -9.92
CA ALA A 173 -8.03 -25.38 -9.58
C ALA A 173 -9.29 -25.76 -10.38
N MET A 174 -9.17 -26.12 -11.67
CA MET A 174 -10.34 -26.54 -12.46
C MET A 174 -10.93 -27.91 -12.06
N LYS A 175 -10.18 -28.77 -11.34
CA LYS A 175 -10.65 -30.09 -10.89
C LYS A 175 -11.26 -30.07 -9.48
N GLU A 176 -10.83 -29.15 -8.61
CA GLU A 176 -11.39 -28.98 -7.26
C GLU A 176 -12.46 -27.86 -7.19
N ILE A 177 -12.40 -26.86 -8.08
CA ILE A 177 -13.28 -25.67 -8.12
C ILE A 177 -14.43 -25.87 -9.12
N ALA A 178 -15.06 -27.05 -9.10
CA ALA A 178 -16.41 -27.18 -9.64
C ALA A 178 -17.48 -26.64 -8.67
N VAL A 179 -17.11 -26.23 -7.46
CA VAL A 179 -18.04 -25.72 -6.44
C VAL A 179 -17.45 -24.46 -5.76
N LYS A 180 -18.00 -23.29 -6.14
CA LYS A 180 -17.85 -21.94 -5.52
C LYS A 180 -16.64 -21.09 -5.94
N THR A 181 -16.80 -20.44 -7.10
CA THR A 181 -16.40 -19.05 -7.43
C THR A 181 -15.04 -18.56 -6.92
N ALA A 182 -14.12 -18.24 -7.84
CA ALA A 182 -12.89 -17.50 -7.54
C ALA A 182 -13.16 -16.35 -6.55
N PRO A 183 -12.77 -16.51 -5.26
CA PRO A 183 -13.02 -15.51 -4.24
C PRO A 183 -12.21 -14.29 -4.66
N ALA A 184 -12.80 -13.10 -4.57
CA ALA A 184 -12.07 -11.91 -4.95
C ALA A 184 -10.75 -11.82 -4.17
N VAL A 185 -9.69 -11.27 -4.75
CA VAL A 185 -8.45 -10.98 -4.03
C VAL A 185 -8.42 -9.50 -3.69
N VAL A 186 -8.17 -9.19 -2.41
CA VAL A 186 -7.98 -7.82 -1.91
C VAL A 186 -6.53 -7.66 -1.46
N GLU A 187 -5.71 -6.96 -2.25
CA GLU A 187 -4.31 -6.68 -1.88
C GLU A 187 -4.22 -5.34 -1.15
N PHE A 188 -3.91 -5.39 0.13
CA PHE A 188 -3.66 -4.24 0.98
C PHE A 188 -2.22 -3.74 0.84
N GLY A 189 -2.06 -2.43 0.64
CA GLY A 189 -0.74 -1.84 0.38
C GLY A 189 -0.17 -2.36 -0.94
N ALA A 190 -1.02 -2.47 -1.96
CA ALA A 190 -0.68 -3.15 -3.20
C ALA A 190 0.51 -2.52 -3.94
N GLY A 191 0.81 -1.24 -3.72
CA GLY A 191 1.84 -0.53 -4.46
C GLY A 191 1.62 -0.68 -5.97
N ARG A 192 2.52 -1.42 -6.64
CA ARG A 192 2.43 -1.71 -8.07
C ARG A 192 1.51 -2.90 -8.44
N GLY A 193 1.10 -3.75 -7.50
CA GLY A 193 0.15 -4.85 -7.70
C GLY A 193 0.74 -6.14 -8.28
N TYR A 194 2.06 -6.34 -8.19
CA TYR A 194 2.70 -7.52 -8.79
C TYR A 194 2.49 -8.82 -8.03
N LEU A 195 2.17 -8.79 -6.73
CA LEU A 195 1.78 -9.99 -6.01
C LEU A 195 0.46 -10.54 -6.56
N THR A 196 -0.54 -9.66 -6.75
CA THR A 196 -1.81 -10.11 -7.35
C THR A 196 -1.68 -10.46 -8.84
N GLN A 197 -0.77 -9.85 -9.60
CA GLN A 197 -0.45 -10.33 -10.96
C GLN A 197 0.02 -11.78 -10.93
N MET A 198 0.93 -12.15 -10.03
CA MET A 198 1.39 -13.53 -9.90
C MET A 198 0.23 -14.48 -9.57
N LEU A 199 -0.68 -14.09 -8.66
CA LEU A 199 -1.88 -14.89 -8.37
C LEU A 199 -2.81 -15.04 -9.58
N ALA A 200 -3.00 -13.97 -10.36
CA ALA A 200 -3.79 -14.03 -11.59
C ALA A 200 -3.17 -14.97 -12.62
N ASP A 201 -1.85 -14.91 -12.81
CA ASP A 201 -1.13 -15.69 -13.80
C ASP A 201 -0.98 -17.17 -13.41
N CYS A 202 -0.77 -17.47 -12.12
CA CYS A 202 -0.48 -18.82 -11.62
C CYS A 202 -1.74 -19.58 -11.18
N TYR A 203 -2.77 -18.87 -10.67
CA TYR A 203 -3.96 -19.46 -10.05
C TYR A 203 -5.27 -19.01 -10.70
N GLY A 204 -5.22 -18.21 -11.77
CA GLY A 204 -6.40 -17.84 -12.54
C GLY A 204 -7.35 -16.88 -11.80
N ILE A 205 -6.84 -16.08 -10.85
CA ILE A 205 -7.65 -15.09 -10.13
C ILE A 205 -8.17 -14.03 -11.10
N LYS A 206 -9.49 -13.83 -11.11
CA LYS A 206 -10.18 -12.88 -12.00
C LYS A 206 -10.78 -11.66 -11.32
N ASN A 207 -11.18 -11.76 -10.06
CA ASN A 207 -11.78 -10.64 -9.32
C ASN A 207 -10.73 -10.01 -8.41
N ILE A 208 -10.25 -8.81 -8.75
CA ILE A 208 -9.07 -8.19 -8.14
C ILE A 208 -9.40 -6.79 -7.61
N PHE A 209 -9.04 -6.56 -6.35
CA PHE A 209 -9.15 -5.29 -5.65
C PHE A 209 -7.78 -4.90 -5.10
N LEU A 210 -7.25 -3.75 -5.51
CA LEU A 210 -5.96 -3.26 -5.07
C LEU A 210 -6.15 -2.01 -4.20
N VAL A 211 -5.77 -2.07 -2.93
CA VAL A 211 -5.88 -0.96 -1.97
C VAL A 211 -4.54 -0.26 -1.84
N GLU A 212 -4.50 1.02 -2.19
CA GLU A 212 -3.27 1.81 -2.10
C GLU A 212 -3.56 3.33 -2.11
N ARG A 213 -2.98 4.04 -1.14
CA ARG A 213 -3.10 5.51 -1.02
C ARG A 213 -2.46 6.29 -2.18
N ARG A 214 -1.38 5.77 -2.79
CA ARG A 214 -0.58 6.48 -3.81
C ARG A 214 -0.71 5.89 -5.20
N SER A 215 -0.57 6.74 -6.21
CA SER A 215 -0.39 6.27 -7.59
C SER A 215 1.09 5.98 -7.86
N TYR A 216 1.39 4.80 -8.40
CA TYR A 216 2.73 4.43 -8.82
C TYR A 216 2.81 4.37 -10.35
N LYS A 217 3.99 4.63 -10.91
CA LYS A 217 4.30 4.30 -12.31
C LYS A 217 4.57 2.80 -12.44
N LEU A 218 4.33 2.25 -13.64
CA LEU A 218 4.54 0.84 -13.96
C LEU A 218 3.75 -0.06 -13.00
N LYS A 219 2.41 0.07 -13.03
CA LYS A 219 1.51 -0.80 -12.25
C LYS A 219 1.14 -2.02 -13.09
N ALA A 220 0.91 -3.14 -12.41
CA ALA A 220 0.37 -4.36 -12.99
C ALA A 220 -1.01 -4.16 -13.64
N ASP A 221 -1.74 -3.09 -13.29
CA ASP A 221 -3.10 -2.81 -13.80
C ASP A 221 -3.23 -2.95 -15.32
N ARG A 222 -2.22 -2.52 -16.09
CA ARG A 222 -2.26 -2.62 -17.55
C ARG A 222 -2.23 -4.08 -18.00
N SER A 223 -1.36 -4.88 -17.40
CA SER A 223 -1.18 -6.30 -17.74
C SER A 223 -2.39 -7.11 -17.28
N LEU A 224 -2.84 -6.91 -16.04
CA LEU A 224 -4.05 -7.54 -15.49
C LEU A 224 -5.29 -7.32 -16.37
N ARG A 225 -5.49 -6.10 -16.89
CA ARG A 225 -6.65 -5.78 -17.73
C ARG A 225 -6.61 -6.40 -19.13
N GLN A 226 -5.46 -6.96 -19.55
CA GLN A 226 -5.35 -7.69 -20.81
C GLN A 226 -5.82 -9.14 -20.67
N ASN A 227 -5.89 -9.66 -19.44
CA ASN A 227 -6.37 -11.01 -19.18
C ASN A 227 -7.89 -11.06 -19.31
N GLU A 228 -8.39 -12.00 -20.11
CA GLU A 228 -9.81 -12.13 -20.39
C GLU A 228 -10.63 -12.46 -19.12
N GLY A 229 -11.73 -11.72 -18.92
CA GLY A 229 -12.63 -11.90 -17.79
C GLY A 229 -12.09 -11.38 -16.44
N VAL A 230 -10.96 -10.67 -16.41
CA VAL A 230 -10.46 -10.03 -15.19
C VAL A 230 -11.23 -8.76 -14.88
N LYS A 231 -11.85 -8.72 -13.70
CA LYS A 231 -12.42 -7.53 -13.07
C LYS A 231 -11.38 -6.92 -12.12
N LEU A 232 -10.87 -5.75 -12.47
CA LEU A 232 -9.88 -5.02 -11.66
C LEU A 232 -10.41 -3.67 -11.16
N GLU A 233 -10.45 -3.51 -9.85
CA GLU A 233 -10.71 -2.25 -9.15
C GLU A 233 -9.50 -1.85 -8.30
N ARG A 234 -9.10 -0.57 -8.35
CA ARG A 234 -8.02 -0.05 -7.50
C ARG A 234 -8.56 1.06 -6.63
N LEU A 235 -8.69 0.78 -5.34
CA LEU A 235 -9.19 1.71 -4.33
C LEU A 235 -8.06 2.62 -3.88
N ARG A 236 -8.16 3.91 -4.22
CA ARG A 236 -7.19 4.93 -3.80
C ARG A 236 -7.59 5.53 -2.46
N ILE A 237 -7.27 4.79 -1.40
CA ILE A 237 -7.67 5.10 -0.03
C ILE A 237 -6.58 4.64 0.94
N ASP A 238 -6.46 5.31 2.09
CA ASP A 238 -5.64 4.80 3.19
C ASP A 238 -6.40 3.67 3.91
N ILE A 239 -5.68 2.64 4.36
CA ILE A 239 -6.30 1.48 5.02
C ILE A 239 -6.98 1.95 6.31
N GLU A 240 -6.48 3.01 6.95
CA GLU A 240 -7.09 3.58 8.17
C GLU A 240 -8.53 4.07 7.97
N ASP A 241 -8.93 4.41 6.74
CA ASP A 241 -10.24 4.96 6.39
C ASP A 241 -11.13 3.97 5.60
N LEU A 242 -10.64 2.77 5.30
CA LEU A 242 -11.32 1.83 4.40
C LEU A 242 -12.33 0.95 5.12
N ASN A 243 -13.62 1.11 4.79
CA ASN A 243 -14.66 0.15 5.14
C ASN A 243 -14.95 -0.81 3.97
N LEU A 244 -14.46 -2.05 4.06
CA LEU A 244 -14.68 -3.07 3.02
C LEU A 244 -16.17 -3.41 2.81
N HIS A 245 -17.03 -3.28 3.82
CA HIS A 245 -18.47 -3.50 3.66
C HIS A 245 -19.11 -2.47 2.72
N GLY A 246 -18.51 -1.28 2.61
CA GLY A 246 -18.93 -0.26 1.65
C GLY A 246 -18.51 -0.55 0.21
N VAL A 247 -17.63 -1.53 -0.03
CA VAL A 247 -17.21 -1.94 -1.37
C VAL A 247 -18.27 -2.91 -1.90
N LYS A 248 -19.29 -2.36 -2.56
CA LYS A 248 -20.46 -3.13 -3.05
C LYS A 248 -20.09 -4.39 -3.84
N ALA A 249 -19.01 -4.34 -4.61
CA ALA A 249 -18.55 -5.46 -5.42
C ALA A 249 -17.96 -6.64 -4.61
N LEU A 250 -17.69 -6.45 -3.31
CA LEU A 250 -17.25 -7.48 -2.36
C LEU A 250 -18.37 -7.94 -1.41
N SER A 251 -19.52 -7.25 -1.41
CA SER A 251 -20.60 -7.54 -0.47
C SER A 251 -21.15 -8.96 -0.63
N GLY A 252 -21.25 -9.70 0.47
CA GLY A 252 -21.79 -11.06 0.51
C GLY A 252 -20.94 -12.12 -0.19
N SER A 253 -19.74 -11.79 -0.66
CA SER A 253 -18.84 -12.71 -1.36
C SER A 253 -17.57 -12.95 -0.55
N PRO A 254 -17.09 -14.20 -0.44
CA PRO A 254 -15.80 -14.48 0.20
C PRO A 254 -14.67 -13.85 -0.64
N TYR A 255 -13.63 -13.38 0.05
CA TYR A 255 -12.43 -12.83 -0.58
C TYR A 255 -11.17 -13.23 0.20
N LEU A 256 -10.06 -13.34 -0.53
CA LEU A 256 -8.73 -13.55 0.02
C LEU A 256 -8.06 -12.18 0.22
N ALA A 257 -7.89 -11.79 1.48
CA ALA A 257 -7.15 -10.59 1.86
C ALA A 257 -5.65 -10.89 1.93
N ILE A 258 -4.82 -10.14 1.21
CA ILE A 258 -3.37 -10.34 1.15
C ILE A 258 -2.63 -9.01 1.32
N GLY A 259 -1.35 -9.09 1.70
CA GLY A 259 -0.48 -7.92 1.75
C GLY A 259 0.99 -8.32 1.89
N LYS A 260 1.87 -7.62 1.18
CA LYS A 260 3.32 -7.88 1.22
C LYS A 260 4.06 -7.06 2.27
N HIS A 261 3.70 -5.78 2.37
CA HIS A 261 4.37 -4.79 3.23
C HIS A 261 3.30 -3.99 3.98
N LEU A 262 2.49 -4.69 4.76
CA LEU A 262 1.51 -4.05 5.64
C LEU A 262 2.26 -3.42 6.82
N CYS A 263 2.38 -2.09 6.80
CA CYS A 263 2.96 -1.32 7.88
C CYS A 263 2.14 -0.04 8.12
N GLY A 264 1.80 0.25 9.36
CA GLY A 264 1.05 1.46 9.71
C GLY A 264 0.17 1.30 10.95
N PRO A 265 -0.47 2.38 11.43
CA PRO A 265 -1.36 2.34 12.59
C PRO A 265 -2.51 1.35 12.40
N ALA A 266 -3.07 1.25 11.19
CA ALA A 266 -4.15 0.32 10.85
C ALA A 266 -3.75 -1.17 10.78
N THR A 267 -2.49 -1.51 11.11
CA THR A 267 -2.00 -2.91 11.11
C THR A 267 -1.83 -3.47 12.53
N VAL A 268 -2.10 -2.67 13.57
CA VAL A 268 -1.95 -3.07 14.96
C VAL A 268 -3.34 -3.18 15.59
N HIS A 269 -4.00 -4.32 15.39
CA HIS A 269 -5.17 -4.66 16.21
C HIS A 269 -4.70 -5.22 17.55
N ARG A 270 -5.22 -4.68 18.66
CA ARG A 270 -5.31 -5.45 19.91
C ARG A 270 -6.20 -6.65 19.62
N TYR A 271 -5.70 -7.86 19.89
CA TYR A 271 -6.57 -9.03 20.05
C TYR A 271 -7.43 -8.79 21.29
N ASP A 272 -8.68 -8.36 21.10
CA ASP A 272 -9.70 -8.60 22.12
C ASP A 272 -10.18 -10.04 21.95
N HIS A 273 -9.95 -10.85 22.99
CA HIS A 273 -10.21 -12.28 23.02
C HIS A 273 -11.69 -12.69 22.94
N ASN A 274 -12.61 -11.81 22.52
CA ASN A 274 -14.05 -11.96 22.77
C ASN A 274 -14.99 -11.88 21.57
N VAL A 275 -14.54 -12.18 20.34
CA VAL A 275 -15.51 -12.30 19.21
C VAL A 275 -15.13 -13.43 18.26
N LEU A 276 -15.31 -14.68 18.70
CA LEU A 276 -15.60 -15.82 17.81
C LEU A 276 -16.63 -16.72 18.49
N SER A 277 -17.88 -16.25 18.54
CA SER A 277 -19.06 -17.11 18.70
C SER A 277 -20.28 -16.45 18.06
N SER A 278 -20.54 -16.79 16.80
CA SER A 278 -21.87 -16.83 16.17
C SER A 278 -21.70 -17.18 14.70
#